data_AF-A0A7V2WES4-F1
#
_entry.id   AF-A0A7V2WES4-F1
#
_cell.length_a   1.000
_cell.length_b   1.000
_cell.length_c   1.000
_cell.angle_alpha   90.00
_cell.angle_beta   90.00
_cell.angle_gamma   90.00
#
_symmetry.space_group_name_H-M   'P 1'
#
loop_
_entity.id
_entity.type
_entity.pdbx_description
1 polymer ?
#
loop_
_entity_poly.entity_id
_entity_poly.type
_entity_poly.pdbx_seq_one_letter_code
_entity_poly.pdbx_strand_id
1 'polypeptide(L)' 'MLNNKITAGVVQADNLGLVPMVIEQTARGERSFDIYSRLLKERVIFLVGQVEDHMAN' A
#
# COMPACT_ATOMS: atom_id res chain seq x y z
N MET A 1 -3.25 -21.58 41.39
CA MET A 1 -2.01 -21.33 40.64
C MET A 1 -2.38 -20.59 39.35
N LEU A 2 -1.70 -19.48 39.09
CA LEU A 2 -1.97 -18.52 38.02
C LEU A 2 -1.69 -19.13 36.64
N ASN A 3 -2.72 -19.36 35.82
CA ASN A 3 -2.54 -19.62 34.39
C ASN A 3 -2.47 -18.29 33.64
N ASN A 4 -1.34 -17.66 33.86
CA ASN A 4 -0.57 -16.79 32.99
C ASN A 4 -0.95 -16.90 31.48
N LYS A 5 -2.03 -16.24 31.07
CA LYS A 5 -2.26 -15.86 29.66
C LYS A 5 -1.43 -14.62 29.37
N ILE A 6 -0.10 -14.77 29.32
CA ILE A 6 0.74 -13.76 28.68
C ILE A 6 0.95 -14.15 27.22
N THR A 7 0.82 -13.12 26.40
CA THR A 7 1.43 -13.01 25.08
C THR A 7 0.88 -13.95 24.02
N ALA A 8 -0.20 -13.50 23.39
CA ALA A 8 -0.04 -13.02 22.03
C ALA A 8 -1.15 -12.01 21.79
N GLY A 9 -0.85 -10.74 22.11
CA GLY A 9 -1.38 -9.66 21.30
C GLY A 9 -0.93 -9.96 19.89
N VAL A 10 -1.73 -10.76 19.18
CA VAL A 10 -1.77 -10.74 17.74
C VAL A 10 -2.17 -9.31 17.46
N VAL A 11 -1.17 -8.46 17.24
CA VAL A 11 -1.33 -7.34 16.35
C VAL A 11 -1.65 -8.02 15.03
N GLN A 12 -2.93 -8.35 14.84
CA GLN A 12 -3.55 -8.46 13.55
C GLN A 12 -3.46 -7.03 13.03
N ALA A 13 -2.27 -6.65 12.56
CA ALA A 13 -2.20 -5.83 11.39
C ALA A 13 -2.74 -6.72 10.28
N ASP A 14 -4.07 -6.87 10.26
CA ASP A 14 -4.78 -7.12 9.03
C ASP A 14 -4.17 -6.12 8.07
N ASN A 15 -3.59 -6.60 6.97
CA ASN A 15 -3.10 -5.78 5.89
C ASN A 15 -4.23 -4.84 5.48
N LEU A 16 -4.32 -3.67 6.12
CA LEU A 16 -5.26 -2.61 5.83
C LEU A 16 -4.76 -1.93 4.56
N GLY A 17 -4.71 -2.69 3.45
CA GLY A 17 -4.27 -2.23 2.13
C GLY A 17 -3.19 -1.17 2.20
N LEU A 18 -2.15 -1.38 3.02
CA LEU A 18 -1.12 -0.35 3.25
C LEU A 18 -0.31 -0.26 1.97
N VAL A 19 -0.72 0.65 1.08
CA VAL A 19 -0.02 0.91 -0.18
C VAL A 19 1.31 1.56 0.20
N PRO A 20 2.45 0.95 -0.19
CA PRO A 20 3.75 1.50 0.16
C PRO A 20 3.94 2.88 -0.45
N MET A 21 4.47 3.79 0.36
CA MET A 21 4.85 5.14 -0.05
C MET A 21 6.29 5.14 -0.57
N VAL A 22 6.51 5.80 -1.70
CA VAL A 22 7.81 5.99 -2.35
C VAL A 22 8.19 7.46 -2.25
N ILE A 23 9.41 7.75 -1.82
CA ILE A 23 9.93 9.12 -1.74
C ILE A 23 10.91 9.34 -2.89
N GLU A 24 10.64 10.30 -3.77
CA GLU A 24 11.54 10.72 -4.83
C GLU A 24 12.24 12.02 -4.43
N GLN A 25 13.58 11.99 -4.37
CA GLN A 25 14.39 13.18 -4.19
C GLN A 25 14.61 13.88 -5.53
N THR A 26 14.22 15.14 -5.63
CA THR A 26 14.52 16.02 -6.77
C THR A 26 15.44 17.15 -6.33
N ALA A 27 16.14 17.79 -7.27
CA ALA A 27 17.02 18.94 -6.96
C ALA A 27 16.30 20.13 -6.28
N ARG A 28 14.97 20.14 -6.26
CA ARG A 28 14.12 21.16 -5.62
C ARG A 28 13.44 20.70 -4.33
N GLY A 29 13.68 19.46 -3.88
CA GLY A 29 13.09 18.88 -2.67
C GLY A 29 12.61 17.44 -2.84
N GLU A 30 12.04 16.88 -1.77
CA GLU A 30 11.48 15.53 -1.75
C GLU A 30 10.00 15.54 -2.11
N ARG A 31 9.56 14.58 -2.92
CA ARG A 31 8.14 14.37 -3.24
C ARG A 31 7.76 12.93 -2.92
N SER A 32 6.77 12.75 -2.05
CA SER A 32 6.18 11.45 -1.78
C SER A 32 5.12 11.11 -2.83
N PHE A 33 5.11 9.85 -3.23
CA PHE A 33 4.14 9.22 -4.11
C PHE A 33 3.69 7.92 -3.48
N ASP A 34 2.48 7.45 -3.77
CA ASP A 34 2.20 6.03 -3.61
C ASP A 34 2.84 5.25 -4.77
N ILE A 35 3.01 3.94 -4.61
CA ILE A 35 3.65 3.13 -5.67
C ILE A 35 2.88 3.16 -7.00
N TYR A 36 1.55 3.21 -6.98
CA TYR A 36 0.73 3.19 -8.19
C TYR A 36 0.85 4.49 -9.01
N SER A 37 0.81 5.64 -8.35
CA SER A 37 1.02 6.96 -8.95
C SER A 37 2.43 7.14 -9.51
N ARG A 38 3.45 6.55 -8.85
CA ARG A 38 4.81 6.50 -9.41
C ARG A 38 4.85 5.76 -10.74
N LEU A 39 4.16 4.63 -10.83
CA LEU A 39 4.13 3.79 -12.04
C LEU A 39 3.25 4.41 -13.15
N LEU A 40 2.17 5.11 -12.80
CA LEU A 40 1.38 5.88 -13.76
C LEU A 40 2.19 7.01 -14.43
N LYS A 41 3.09 7.66 -13.69
CA LYS A 41 4.04 8.65 -14.26
C LYS A 41 4.94 8.02 -15.34
N GLU A 42 5.26 6.73 -15.20
CA GLU A 42 6.02 5.92 -16.16
C GLU A 42 5.14 5.23 -17.21
N ARG A 43 3.82 5.51 -17.21
CA ARG A 43 2.79 4.94 -18.11
C ARG A 43 2.57 3.43 -17.91
N VAL A 44 2.74 2.94 -16.68
CA VAL A 44 2.47 1.54 -16.30
C VAL A 44 1.19 1.47 -15.47
N ILE A 45 0.26 0.59 -15.87
CA ILE A 45 -1.05 0.40 -15.23
C ILE A 45 -1.18 -1.07 -14.82
N PHE A 46 -1.73 -1.31 -13.62
CA PHE A 46 -2.05 -2.65 -13.13
C PHE A 46 -3.55 -2.87 -13.15
N LEU A 47 -3.98 -3.95 -13.78
CA LEU A 47 -5.35 -4.46 -13.69
C LEU A 47 -5.30 -5.69 -12.78
N VAL A 48 -5.89 -5.57 -11.60
CA VAL A 48 -5.96 -6.67 -10.62
C VAL A 48 -7.41 -7.04 -10.42
N GLY A 49 -7.72 -8.34 -10.51
CA GLY A 49 -9.08 -8.85 -10.34
C GLY A 49 -9.83 -9.07 -11.65
N GLN A 50 -11.14 -9.25 -11.53
CA GLN A 50 -12.03 -9.42 -12.69
C GLN A 50 -12.22 -8.08 -13.40
N VAL A 51 -12.39 -8.14 -14.72
CA VAL A 51 -12.64 -6.94 -15.53
C VAL A 51 -14.10 -6.57 -15.36
N GLU A 52 -14.33 -5.37 -14.84
CA GLU A 52 -15.67 -4.81 -14.62
C GLU A 52 -15.82 -3.47 -15.34
N ASP A 53 -17.04 -3.16 -15.78
CA ASP A 53 -17.34 -1.98 -16.60
C ASP A 53 -16.97 -0.65 -15.92
N HIS A 54 -16.96 -0.61 -14.59
CA HIS A 54 -16.62 0.59 -13.83
C HIS A 54 -15.12 0.97 -13.92
N MET A 55 -14.25 0.07 -14.40
CA MET A 55 -12.82 0.32 -14.56
C MET A 55 -12.49 1.21 -15.77
N ALA A 56 -13.46 1.47 -16.64
CA ALA A 56 -13.26 2.16 -17.92
C ALA A 56 -13.59 3.67 -17.92
N ASN A 57 -13.87 4.29 -16.76
CA ASN A 57 -14.33 5.68 -16.65
C ASN A 57 -13.32 6.62 -15.99
#